data_AF-A0A9W7IIV9-F1
#
_entry.id   AF-A0A9W7IIV9-F1
#
_cell.length_a   1.000
_cell.length_b   1.000
_cell.length_c   1.000
_cell.angle_alpha   90.00
_cell.angle_beta   90.00
_cell.angle_gamma   90.00
#
_symmetry.space_group_name_H-M   'P 1'
#
loop_
_entity.id
_entity.type
_entity.pdbx_description
1 polymer ?
#
loop_
_entity_poly.entity_id
_entity_poly.type
_entity_poly.pdbx_seq_one_letter_code
_entity_poly.pdbx_strand_id
1 'polypeptide(L)'
;MDKFRPISLCNVLFKIVSKCVANRLQGFLSPCIDEAQSAFVPGRLISDNTLAAYELIHFMRKRKCAKKGYFAPKLDMSKAYDRVE
;
A
#
# COMPACT_ATOMS: atom_id res chain seq x y z
N MET A 1 -19.21 18.55 3.70
CA MET A 1 -17.76 18.83 3.75
C MET A 1 -16.93 17.55 3.61
N ASP A 2 -17.53 16.40 3.29
CA ASP A 2 -16.90 15.07 3.34
C ASP A 2 -16.12 14.66 2.08
N LYS A 3 -15.87 15.60 1.16
CA LYS A 3 -15.17 15.35 -0.12
C LYS A 3 -13.73 15.85 -0.15
N PHE A 4 -13.27 16.50 0.92
CA PHE A 4 -11.92 17.06 0.99
C PHE A 4 -11.04 16.22 1.90
N ARG A 5 -9.78 16.03 1.47
CA ARG A 5 -8.73 15.46 2.32
C ARG A 5 -7.98 16.62 2.98
N PRO A 6 -8.08 16.82 4.30
CA PRO A 6 -7.29 17.85 4.97
C PRO A 6 -5.80 17.50 4.86
N ILE A 7 -4.97 18.52 4.67
CA ILE A 7 -3.51 18.37 4.68
C ILE A 7 -2.99 19.05 5.93
N SER A 8 -2.36 18.27 6.81
CA SER A 8 -1.72 18.81 8.01
C SER A 8 -0.39 19.47 7.65
N LEU A 9 -0.31 20.79 7.82
CA LEU A 9 0.92 21.55 7.64
C LEU A 9 1.67 21.64 8.97
N CYS A 10 2.78 20.91 9.08
CA CYS A 10 3.68 20.96 10.23
C CYS A 10 4.92 21.83 9.96
N ASN A 11 5.54 22.34 11.04
CA ASN A 11 6.77 23.13 10.98
C ASN A 11 7.91 22.35 10.30
N VAL A 12 8.77 23.05 9.54
CA VAL A 12 9.92 22.45 8.84
C VAL A 12 10.84 21.67 9.79
N LEU A 13 11.11 22.22 10.99
CA LEU A 13 11.92 21.52 12.00
C LEU A 13 11.31 20.17 12.38
N PHE A 14 9.99 20.14 12.55
CA PHE A 14 9.27 18.90 12.88
C PHE A 14 9.34 17.88 11.73
N LYS A 15 9.26 18.34 10.47
CA LYS A 15 9.42 17.49 9.28
C LYS A 15 10.82 16.88 9.22
N ILE A 16 11.86 17.66 9.52
CA ILE A 16 13.25 17.19 9.56
C ILE A 16 13.40 16.09 10.61
N VAL A 17 12.98 16.35 11.86
CA VAL A 17 13.06 15.36 12.95
C VAL A 17 12.29 14.08 12.60
N SER A 18 11.06 14.21 12.09
CA SER A 18 10.23 13.07 11.65
C SER A 18 10.92 12.25 10.56
N LYS A 19 11.58 12.91 9.60
CA LYS A 19 12.31 12.24 8.51
C LYS A 19 13.55 11.51 9.03
N CYS A 20 14.29 12.07 9.98
CA CYS A 20 15.41 11.40 10.63
C CYS A 20 14.97 10.09 11.32
N VAL A 21 13.85 10.14 12.06
CA VAL A 21 13.28 8.95 12.72
C VAL A 21 12.85 7.91 11.68
N ALA A 22 12.12 8.32 10.63
CA ALA A 22 11.68 7.43 9.57
C ALA A 22 12.86 6.72 8.87
N ASN A 23 13.93 7.45 8.56
CA ASN A 23 15.12 6.86 7.94
C ASN A 23 15.83 5.86 8.85
N ARG A 24 15.85 6.10 10.17
CA ARG A 24 16.42 5.14 11.14
C ARG A 24 15.57 3.87 11.22
N LEU A 25 14.25 4.01 11.28
CA LEU A 25 13.33 2.87 11.34
C LEU A 25 13.38 2.03 10.07
N GLN A 26 13.56 2.66 8.91
CA GLN A 26 13.62 2.00 7.61
C GLN A 26 14.64 0.85 7.59
N GLY A 27 15.79 0.97 8.27
CA GLY A 27 16.80 -0.09 8.34
C GLY A 27 16.34 -1.38 9.04
N PHE A 28 15.26 -1.33 9.82
CA PHE A 28 14.71 -2.47 10.55
C PHE A 28 13.39 -2.99 9.97
N LEU A 29 12.79 -2.28 9.01
CA LEU A 29 11.48 -2.64 8.46
C LEU A 29 11.54 -3.76 7.41
N SER A 30 12.72 -4.08 6.85
CA SER A 30 12.84 -5.09 5.78
C SER A 30 12.17 -6.44 6.10
N PRO A 31 12.29 -7.02 7.31
CA PRO A 31 11.63 -8.28 7.64
C PRO A 31 10.10 -8.18 7.75
N CYS A 32 9.55 -6.97 7.93
CA CYS A 32 8.11 -6.74 8.09
C CYS A 32 7.40 -6.43 6.77
N ILE A 33 8.15 -6.24 5.67
CA ILE A 33 7.61 -5.86 4.36
C ILE A 33 7.43 -7.12 3.52
N ASP A 34 6.18 -7.44 3.20
CA ASP A 34 5.85 -8.55 2.29
C ASP A 34 6.30 -8.27 0.86
N GLU A 35 6.57 -9.32 0.07
CA GLU A 35 6.93 -9.19 -1.35
C GLU A 35 5.81 -8.55 -2.18
N ALA A 36 4.55 -8.78 -1.83
CA ALA A 36 3.40 -8.20 -2.49
C ALA A 36 3.19 -6.70 -2.19
N GLN A 37 3.90 -6.13 -1.20
CA GLN A 37 3.76 -4.71 -0.85
C GLN A 37 4.61 -3.82 -1.77
N SER A 38 4.07 -3.37 -2.91
CA SER A 38 4.82 -2.51 -3.83
C SER A 38 4.87 -1.03 -3.43
N ALA A 39 3.86 -0.53 -2.71
CA ALA A 39 3.75 0.90 -2.39
C ALA A 39 4.67 1.32 -1.22
N PHE A 40 5.22 2.53 -1.32
CA PHE A 40 6.06 3.17 -0.29
C PHE A 40 7.35 2.41 0.08
N VAL A 41 7.78 1.47 -0.77
CA VAL A 41 9.05 0.73 -0.60
C VAL A 41 10.06 1.24 -1.64
N PRO A 42 11.27 1.67 -1.24
CA PRO A 42 12.28 2.09 -2.20
C PRO A 42 12.64 0.97 -3.18
N GLY A 43 12.79 1.33 -4.46
CA GLY A 43 13.15 0.37 -5.51
C GLY A 43 11.98 -0.46 -6.06
N ARG A 44 10.76 -0.34 -5.51
CA ARG A 44 9.55 -0.94 -6.07
C ARG A 44 8.74 0.11 -6.84
N LEU A 45 8.13 -0.29 -7.95
CA LEU A 45 7.39 0.59 -8.83
C LEU A 45 5.89 0.35 -8.69
N ILE A 46 5.08 1.39 -8.96
CA ILE A 46 3.61 1.25 -8.96
C ILE A 46 3.12 0.28 -10.04
N SER A 47 3.90 0.11 -11.10
CA SER A 47 3.65 -0.86 -12.17
C SER A 47 3.62 -2.30 -11.67
N ASP A 48 4.39 -2.62 -10.64
CA ASP A 48 4.49 -3.98 -10.09
C ASP A 48 3.13 -4.42 -9.53
N ASN A 49 2.42 -3.51 -8.85
CA ASN A 49 1.07 -3.76 -8.35
C ASN A 49 0.05 -3.92 -9.49
N THR A 50 0.19 -3.14 -10.57
CA THR A 50 -0.71 -3.30 -11.73
C THR A 50 -0.50 -4.63 -12.46
N LEU A 51 0.74 -5.11 -12.52
CA LEU A 51 1.07 -6.40 -13.10
C LEU A 51 0.50 -7.54 -12.24
N ALA A 52 0.70 -7.49 -10.92
CA ALA A 52 0.13 -8.47 -9.99
C ALA A 52 -1.40 -8.55 -10.10
N ALA A 53 -2.09 -7.41 -10.19
CA ALA A 53 -3.53 -7.38 -10.40
C ALA A 53 -3.95 -7.99 -11.75
N TYR A 54 -3.19 -7.73 -12.82
CA TYR A 54 -3.45 -8.31 -14.13
C TYR A 54 -3.29 -9.84 -14.13
N GLU A 55 -2.23 -10.34 -13.50
CA GLU A 55 -1.98 -11.77 -13.34
C GLU A 55 -3.09 -12.46 -12.52
N LEU A 56 -3.55 -11.84 -11.44
CA LEU A 56 -4.65 -12.34 -10.62
C LEU A 56 -5.94 -12.46 -11.45
N ILE A 57 -6.31 -11.42 -12.19
CA ILE A 57 -7.52 -11.43 -13.04
C ILE A 57 -7.38 -12.47 -14.15
N HIS A 58 -6.21 -12.57 -14.77
CA HIS A 58 -5.93 -13.56 -15.82
C HIS A 58 -6.04 -15.00 -15.30
N PHE A 59 -5.46 -15.27 -14.14
CA PHE A 59 -5.55 -16.57 -13.47
C PHE A 59 -7.00 -16.96 -13.20
N MET A 60 -7.81 -16.03 -12.67
CA MET A 60 -9.24 -16.25 -12.43
C MET A 60 -10.00 -16.52 -13.72
N ARG A 61 -9.69 -15.81 -14.82
CA ARG A 61 -10.32 -16.03 -16.14
C ARG A 61 -10.00 -17.43 -16.69
N LYS A 62 -8.74 -17.88 -16.58
CA LYS A 62 -8.33 -19.22 -17.03
C LYS A 62 -8.97 -20.34 -16.24
N ARG A 63 -9.29 -20.13 -14.96
CA ARG A 63 -9.88 -21.15 -14.08
C ARG A 63 -11.40 -21.04 -13.89
N LYS A 64 -12.10 -20.29 -14.75
CA LYS A 64 -13.56 -20.15 -14.73
C LYS A 64 -14.35 -21.47 -14.78
N CYS A 65 -13.79 -22.53 -15.37
CA CYS A 65 -14.41 -23.86 -15.45
C CYS A 65 -14.00 -24.82 -14.33
N ALA A 66 -13.19 -24.38 -13.36
CA ALA A 66 -12.81 -25.22 -12.23
C ALA A 66 -13.98 -25.36 -11.24
N LYS A 67 -14.09 -26.53 -10.60
CA LYS A 67 -15.13 -26.80 -9.56
C LYS A 67 -15.08 -25.84 -8.35
N LYS A 68 -14.01 -25.05 -8.19
CA LYS A 68 -13.86 -24.00 -7.17
C LYS A 68 -13.93 -22.63 -7.82
N GLY A 69 -14.84 -21.79 -7.33
CA GLY A 69 -14.89 -20.37 -7.67
C GLY A 69 -13.74 -19.60 -7.01
N TYR A 70 -13.23 -18.58 -7.70
CA TYR A 70 -12.21 -17.66 -7.17
C TYR A 70 -12.84 -16.28 -6.98
N PHE A 71 -12.38 -15.54 -5.97
CA PHE A 71 -12.83 -14.19 -5.66
C PHE A 71 -11.62 -13.32 -5.32
N ALA A 72 -11.62 -12.07 -5.80
CA ALA A 72 -10.57 -11.09 -5.55
C ALA A 72 -11.18 -9.86 -4.85
N PRO A 73 -11.02 -9.72 -3.52
CA PRO A 73 -11.50 -8.55 -2.81
C PRO A 73 -10.64 -7.33 -3.12
N LYS A 74 -11.27 -6.22 -3.51
CA LYS A 74 -10.63 -4.90 -3.55
C LYS A 74 -10.98 -4.16 -2.26
N LEU A 75 -10.00 -4.03 -1.37
CA LEU A 75 -10.15 -3.39 -0.06
C LEU A 75 -9.52 -1.99 -0.10
N ASP A 76 -10.20 -1.01 0.47
CA ASP A 76 -9.70 0.35 0.66
C ASP A 76 -10.10 0.85 2.05
N MET A 77 -9.18 1.50 2.76
CA MET A 77 -9.43 2.00 4.11
C MET A 77 -9.87 3.46 4.08
N SER A 78 -11.11 3.72 4.49
CA SER A 78 -11.62 5.09 4.61
C SER A 78 -10.81 5.87 5.64
N LYS A 79 -10.25 7.02 5.24
CA LYS A 79 -9.44 7.88 6.12
C LYS A 79 -8.29 7.12 6.80
N ALA A 80 -7.54 6.33 6.03
CA ALA A 80 -6.46 5.46 6.51
C ALA A 80 -5.44 6.12 7.46
N TYR A 81 -5.17 7.42 7.29
CA TYR A 81 -4.22 8.17 8.14
C TYR A 81 -4.86 8.80 9.38
N ASP A 82 -6.20 8.94 9.41
CA ASP A 82 -6.92 9.53 10.54
C ASP A 82 -7.41 8.46 11.53
N ARG A 83 -7.41 7.18 11.11
CA ARG A 83 -7.95 6.03 11.86
C ARG A 83 -6.88 5.04 12.30
N VAL A 84 -5.70 5.54 12.66
CA VAL A 84 -4.65 4.69 13.23
C VAL A 84 -5.03 4.38 14.67
N GLU A 85 -5.55 3.17 14.90
CA GLU A 85 -5.77 2.57 16.22
C GLU A 85 -4.62 1.63 16.60
#